data_AF-A0A2S5DFF9-F1
#
_entry.id   AF-A0A2S5DFF9-F1
#
_cell.length_a   1.000
_cell.length_b   1.000
_cell.length_c   1.000
_cell.angle_alpha   90.00
_cell.angle_beta   90.00
_cell.angle_gamma   90.00
#
_symmetry.space_group_name_H-M   'P 1'
#
loop_
_entity.id
_entity.type
_entity.pdbx_description
1 polymer ?
#
loop_
_entity_poly.entity_id
_entity_poly.type
_entity_poly.pdbx_seq_one_letter_code
_entity_poly.pdbx_strand_id
1 'polypeptide(L)'
;MQSNRMSAARARLALLAVAACLALPAAAAETPAPDVQISAAGRHLVLNLPQARLFLYQDGKLDRVFPVAVGKMLTQTPIGSFDITGIYRDPSWHVPKSIQDEMKRNGKPVQTVVPPGPDNPLGPVFVRFGESKLGLGFHGTNAPASVPGFRSHGCVRLRNDDALALANTVSRGDAVTVAYQTILLNEDEAGQLWLTVYRNHYKQDDPSMPYLADTLLAWQRQHQIALYGQRVDNALKQRNGTPVCISCKSAKAQVSGALSPLPWLSRMSLPQPLPATDEQAPREPGPPVSQRARAAHRTG
;
A
#
# COMPACT_ATOMS: atom_id res chain seq x y z
N MET A 1 23.21 -13.75 77.20
CA MET A 1 21.98 -13.42 76.45
C MET A 1 22.37 -12.71 75.16
N GLN A 2 21.66 -13.03 74.08
CA GLN A 2 21.89 -12.72 72.66
C GLN A 2 22.33 -11.28 72.33
N SER A 3 23.20 -11.13 71.33
CA SER A 3 23.08 -10.00 70.40
C SER A 3 23.63 -10.35 69.00
N ASN A 4 22.69 -10.45 68.05
CA ASN A 4 22.87 -10.50 66.60
C ASN A 4 23.74 -9.36 66.06
N ARG A 5 24.58 -9.64 65.05
CA ARG A 5 24.85 -8.71 63.93
C ARG A 5 25.06 -9.48 62.62
N MET A 6 24.00 -9.52 61.81
CA MET A 6 24.10 -9.68 60.35
C MET A 6 24.29 -8.29 59.71
N SER A 7 25.20 -8.16 58.75
CA SER A 7 25.19 -7.10 57.73
C SER A 7 26.03 -7.60 56.55
N ALA A 8 25.42 -8.11 55.48
CA ALA A 8 24.80 -7.40 54.35
C ALA A 8 25.69 -7.54 53.10
N ALA A 9 25.47 -8.62 52.33
CA ALA A 9 26.03 -8.78 51.00
C ALA A 9 25.28 -7.86 50.04
N ARG A 10 25.99 -6.92 49.39
CA ARG A 10 25.45 -6.05 48.35
C ARG A 10 25.24 -6.87 47.06
N ALA A 11 24.00 -7.23 46.76
CA ALA A 11 23.64 -7.76 45.45
C ALA A 11 23.62 -6.62 44.42
N ARG A 12 24.51 -6.68 43.42
CA ARG A 12 24.47 -5.81 42.24
C ARG A 12 23.37 -6.33 41.31
N LEU A 13 22.26 -5.60 41.21
CA LEU A 13 21.21 -5.88 40.25
C LEU A 13 21.66 -5.37 38.87
N ALA A 14 22.06 -6.28 37.99
CA ALA A 14 22.24 -5.97 36.57
C ALA A 14 20.86 -5.93 35.91
N LEU A 15 20.42 -4.76 35.48
CA LEU A 15 19.22 -4.60 34.65
C LEU A 15 19.53 -5.17 33.25
N LEU A 16 19.05 -6.37 32.96
CA LEU A 16 18.97 -6.89 31.59
C LEU A 16 17.78 -6.19 30.91
N ALA A 17 18.06 -5.20 30.07
CA ALA A 17 17.08 -4.66 29.14
C ALA A 17 16.77 -5.73 28.09
N VAL A 18 15.67 -6.45 28.26
CA VAL A 18 15.14 -7.33 27.23
C VAL A 18 14.48 -6.45 26.18
N ALA A 19 15.18 -6.19 25.08
CA ALA A 19 14.57 -5.62 23.90
C ALA A 19 13.55 -6.64 23.37
N ALA A 20 12.27 -6.38 23.58
CA ALA A 20 11.19 -7.17 23.01
C ALA A 20 11.21 -6.96 21.49
N CYS A 21 11.85 -7.88 20.77
CA CYS A 21 11.75 -7.97 19.33
C CYS A 21 10.32 -8.43 19.02
N LEU A 22 9.43 -7.50 18.70
CA LEU A 22 8.08 -7.82 18.24
C LEU A 22 8.20 -8.52 16.87
N ALA A 23 8.27 -9.84 16.89
CA ALA A 23 8.25 -10.62 15.67
C ALA A 23 6.90 -10.45 14.98
N LEU A 24 6.92 -10.12 13.70
CA LEU A 24 5.71 -10.11 12.88
C LEU A 24 5.09 -11.51 12.87
N PRO A 25 3.75 -11.63 12.84
CA PRO A 25 3.12 -12.91 12.60
C PRO A 25 3.64 -13.48 11.27
N ALA A 26 4.08 -14.76 11.26
CA ALA A 26 4.67 -15.39 10.08
C ALA A 26 3.81 -15.23 8.81
N ALA A 27 2.48 -15.31 8.94
CA ALA A 27 1.55 -15.10 7.83
C ALA A 27 1.59 -13.68 7.22
N ALA A 28 1.94 -12.66 8.00
CA ALA A 28 2.11 -11.29 7.50
C ALA A 28 3.45 -11.13 6.77
N ALA A 29 4.52 -11.77 7.26
CA ALA A 29 5.84 -11.72 6.64
C ALA A 29 5.86 -12.41 5.26
N GLU A 30 5.14 -13.51 5.11
CA GLU A 30 5.05 -14.27 3.85
C GLU A 30 4.03 -13.70 2.84
N THR A 31 3.33 -12.60 3.17
CA THR A 31 2.37 -12.00 2.24
C THR A 31 3.10 -11.13 1.20
N PRO A 32 2.93 -11.37 -0.12
CA PRO A 32 3.53 -10.52 -1.15
C PRO A 32 3.08 -9.06 -1.00
N ALA A 33 4.03 -8.15 -0.91
CA ALA A 33 3.76 -6.71 -0.80
C ALA A 33 3.75 -6.04 -2.18
N PRO A 34 2.86 -5.05 -2.42
CA PRO A 34 2.89 -4.25 -3.63
C PRO A 34 4.12 -3.32 -3.67
N ASP A 35 4.56 -2.95 -4.87
CA ASP A 35 5.62 -1.95 -5.06
C ASP A 35 5.07 -0.54 -4.90
N VAL A 36 5.05 -0.07 -3.66
CA VAL A 36 4.64 1.28 -3.27
C VAL A 36 5.76 1.89 -2.44
N GLN A 37 6.08 3.17 -2.67
CA GLN A 37 7.03 3.88 -1.81
C GLN A 37 6.43 4.04 -0.42
N ILE A 38 7.06 3.39 0.57
CA ILE A 38 6.61 3.44 1.96
C ILE A 38 7.29 4.63 2.67
N SER A 39 6.52 5.39 3.44
CA SER A 39 7.08 6.46 4.27
C SER A 39 8.07 5.88 5.28
N ALA A 40 9.26 6.47 5.36
CA ALA A 40 10.31 6.06 6.30
C ALA A 40 9.97 6.40 7.76
N ALA A 41 9.02 7.30 8.00
CA ALA A 41 8.59 7.73 9.32
C ALA A 41 7.07 7.79 9.42
N GLY A 42 6.55 7.55 10.63
CA GLY A 42 5.13 7.55 10.92
C GLY A 42 4.42 6.32 10.35
N ARG A 43 3.10 6.41 10.25
CA ARG A 43 2.27 5.31 9.73
C ARG A 43 1.86 5.54 8.30
N HIS A 44 1.87 4.45 7.56
CA HIS A 44 1.42 4.42 6.17
C HIS A 44 0.59 3.17 5.93
N LEU A 45 -0.65 3.36 5.50
CA LEU A 45 -1.52 2.30 5.06
C LEU A 45 -1.40 2.13 3.55
N VAL A 46 -1.23 0.90 3.08
CA VAL A 46 -1.22 0.58 1.64
C VAL A 46 -2.31 -0.43 1.36
N LEU A 47 -3.28 -0.07 0.52
CA LEU A 47 -4.35 -0.95 0.06
C LEU A 47 -4.03 -1.39 -1.37
N ASN A 48 -3.82 -2.69 -1.60
CA ASN A 48 -3.74 -3.23 -2.95
C ASN A 48 -5.07 -3.90 -3.34
N LEU A 49 -5.79 -3.30 -4.30
CA LEU A 49 -7.16 -3.71 -4.63
C LEU A 49 -7.26 -5.14 -5.21
N PRO A 50 -6.47 -5.55 -6.23
CA PRO A 50 -6.53 -6.91 -6.79
C PRO A 50 -6.27 -8.02 -5.77
N GLN A 51 -5.44 -7.71 -4.77
CA GLN A 51 -5.03 -8.60 -3.70
C GLN A 51 -6.04 -8.62 -2.53
N ALA A 52 -6.92 -7.60 -2.43
CA ALA A 52 -7.85 -7.42 -1.32
C ALA A 52 -7.14 -7.50 0.04
N ARG A 53 -6.01 -6.79 0.17
CA ARG A 53 -5.21 -6.66 1.39
C ARG A 53 -4.89 -5.21 1.69
N LEU A 54 -4.97 -4.87 2.98
CA LEU A 54 -4.52 -3.62 3.54
C LEU A 54 -3.29 -3.89 4.40
N PHE A 55 -2.19 -3.22 4.09
CA PHE A 55 -0.92 -3.29 4.79
C PHE A 55 -0.80 -2.04 5.66
N LEU A 56 -0.43 -2.21 6.92
CA LEU A 56 -0.10 -1.12 7.83
C LEU A 56 1.40 -1.14 8.08
N TYR A 57 2.07 -0.05 7.76
CA TYR A 57 3.49 0.17 8.03
C TYR A 57 3.65 1.18 9.18
N GLN A 58 4.68 0.97 9.99
CA GLN A 58 5.17 1.88 11.03
C GLN A 58 6.66 2.12 10.79
N ASP A 59 7.06 3.37 10.57
CA ASP A 59 8.45 3.80 10.35
C ASP A 59 9.16 2.95 9.28
N GLY A 60 8.51 2.79 8.12
CA GLY A 60 9.00 2.00 7.00
C GLY A 60 8.90 0.48 7.16
N LYS A 61 8.53 -0.03 8.34
CA LYS A 61 8.44 -1.48 8.62
C LYS A 61 6.99 -1.94 8.56
N LEU A 62 6.75 -3.09 7.93
CA LEU A 62 5.43 -3.70 7.95
C LEU A 62 5.07 -4.07 9.40
N ASP A 63 3.90 -3.66 9.87
CA ASP A 63 3.36 -3.97 11.20
C ASP A 63 2.24 -5.01 11.10
N ARG A 64 1.28 -4.80 10.19
CA ARG A 64 0.14 -5.72 10.04
C ARG A 64 -0.40 -5.79 8.63
N VAL A 65 -1.02 -6.92 8.32
CA VAL A 65 -1.75 -7.15 7.07
C VAL A 65 -3.19 -7.58 7.39
N PHE A 66 -4.17 -6.92 6.78
CA PHE A 66 -5.58 -7.19 6.98
C PHE A 66 -6.23 -7.71 5.68
N PRO A 67 -7.02 -8.81 5.73
CA PRO A 67 -7.95 -9.14 4.66
C PRO A 67 -9.07 -8.10 4.60
N VAL A 68 -9.38 -7.62 3.40
CA VAL A 68 -10.42 -6.60 3.21
C VAL A 68 -11.43 -6.98 2.14
N ALA A 69 -12.62 -6.41 2.20
CA ALA A 69 -13.51 -6.34 1.05
C ALA A 69 -13.52 -4.94 0.44
N VAL A 70 -13.33 -4.85 -0.87
CA VAL A 70 -13.24 -3.60 -1.62
C VAL A 70 -14.43 -3.44 -2.58
N GLY A 71 -14.47 -2.31 -3.27
CA GLY A 71 -15.50 -1.98 -4.24
C GLY A 71 -15.69 -3.03 -5.33
N LYS A 72 -16.93 -3.31 -5.73
CA LYS A 72 -17.21 -4.09 -6.95
C LYS A 72 -16.86 -3.28 -8.22
N MET A 73 -16.84 -3.94 -9.38
CA MET A 73 -16.46 -3.35 -10.67
C MET A 73 -17.15 -2.03 -11.03
N LEU A 74 -18.42 -1.83 -10.62
CA LEU A 74 -19.20 -0.61 -10.91
C LEU A 74 -19.10 0.47 -9.82
N THR A 75 -18.49 0.15 -8.69
CA THR A 75 -18.37 1.05 -7.52
C THR A 75 -16.99 0.82 -6.90
N GLN A 76 -15.96 1.00 -7.72
CA GLN A 76 -14.58 0.70 -7.35
C GLN A 76 -14.12 1.61 -6.23
N THR A 77 -13.25 1.11 -5.37
CA THR A 77 -12.52 1.97 -4.44
C THR A 77 -11.51 2.78 -5.26
N PRO A 78 -11.51 4.13 -5.18
CA PRO A 78 -10.64 4.94 -6.02
C PRO A 78 -9.18 4.76 -5.64
N ILE A 79 -8.32 4.68 -6.66
CA ILE A 79 -6.86 4.67 -6.51
C ILE A 79 -6.35 6.08 -6.20
N GLY A 80 -5.19 6.16 -5.54
CA GLY A 80 -4.51 7.43 -5.24
C GLY A 80 -3.93 7.50 -3.83
N SER A 81 -3.45 8.69 -3.50
CA SER A 81 -2.90 9.01 -2.18
C SER A 81 -3.89 9.84 -1.39
N PHE A 82 -4.06 9.49 -0.12
CA PHE A 82 -5.01 10.10 0.81
C PHE A 82 -4.40 10.13 2.20
N ASP A 83 -5.10 10.79 3.13
CA ASP A 83 -4.78 10.74 4.56
C ASP A 83 -6.02 10.30 5.35
N ILE A 84 -5.80 9.72 6.53
CA ILE A 84 -6.88 9.49 7.49
C ILE A 84 -7.40 10.85 7.97
N THR A 85 -8.69 11.11 7.77
CA THR A 85 -9.34 12.38 8.12
C THR A 85 -10.28 12.27 9.31
N GLY A 86 -10.59 11.08 9.81
CA GLY A 86 -11.39 10.93 11.03
C GLY A 86 -11.57 9.49 11.47
N ILE A 87 -11.78 9.29 12.76
CA ILE A 87 -12.03 7.98 13.37
C ILE A 87 -13.31 8.11 14.19
N TYR A 88 -14.29 7.28 13.89
CA TYR A 88 -15.62 7.31 14.50
C TYR A 88 -15.91 5.94 15.10
N ARG A 89 -16.17 5.90 16.41
CA ARG A 89 -16.57 4.71 17.14
C ARG A 89 -18.09 4.66 17.22
N ASP A 90 -18.65 3.46 17.09
CA ASP A 90 -20.09 3.20 17.07
C ASP A 90 -20.86 4.21 16.20
N PRO A 91 -20.52 4.33 14.91
CA PRO A 91 -21.09 5.38 14.07
C PRO A 91 -22.53 5.03 13.65
N SER A 92 -23.41 6.03 13.63
CA SER A 92 -24.63 5.93 12.82
C SER A 92 -24.27 5.90 11.34
N TRP A 93 -24.93 5.03 10.57
CA TRP A 93 -24.78 5.00 9.12
C TRP A 93 -25.85 5.84 8.45
N HIS A 94 -25.46 7.00 7.93
CA HIS A 94 -26.31 7.80 7.05
C HIS A 94 -26.28 7.21 5.65
N VAL A 95 -27.40 6.62 5.23
CA VAL A 95 -27.48 5.81 4.01
C VAL A 95 -27.32 6.72 2.78
N PRO A 96 -26.35 6.49 1.89
CA PRO A 96 -26.19 7.29 0.68
C PRO A 96 -27.42 7.21 -0.22
N LYS A 97 -27.74 8.32 -0.92
CA LYS A 97 -28.93 8.41 -1.78
C LYS A 97 -28.99 7.30 -2.83
N SER A 98 -27.86 6.93 -3.42
CA SER A 98 -27.75 5.82 -4.37
C SER A 98 -28.20 4.48 -3.81
N ILE A 99 -27.91 4.21 -2.53
CA ILE A 99 -28.33 3.00 -1.82
C ILE A 99 -29.81 3.06 -1.45
N GLN A 100 -30.32 4.23 -1.06
CA GLN A 100 -31.76 4.44 -0.85
C GLN A 100 -32.55 4.17 -2.14
N ASP A 101 -32.05 4.63 -3.28
CA ASP A 101 -32.66 4.40 -4.59
C ASP A 101 -32.56 2.92 -5.03
N GLU A 102 -31.49 2.22 -4.65
CA GLU A 102 -31.37 0.75 -4.80
C GLU A 102 -32.40 0.02 -3.93
N MET A 103 -32.59 0.41 -2.66
CA MET A 103 -33.61 -0.16 -1.78
C MET A 103 -35.01 0.01 -2.38
N LYS A 104 -35.34 1.23 -2.83
CA LYS A 104 -36.63 1.55 -3.46
C LYS A 104 -36.89 0.69 -4.70
N ARG A 105 -35.90 0.57 -5.60
CA ARG A 105 -36.01 -0.25 -6.83
C ARG A 105 -36.22 -1.74 -6.53
N ASN A 106 -35.66 -2.23 -5.44
CA ASN A 106 -35.76 -3.63 -5.02
C ASN A 106 -36.97 -3.90 -4.10
N GLY A 107 -37.88 -2.95 -3.93
CA GLY A 107 -39.05 -3.10 -3.06
C GLY A 107 -38.72 -3.23 -1.57
N LYS A 108 -37.53 -2.81 -1.15
CA LYS A 108 -37.11 -2.83 0.26
C LYS A 108 -37.50 -1.53 0.97
N PRO A 109 -37.79 -1.57 2.28
CA PRO A 109 -37.97 -0.36 3.08
C PRO A 109 -36.74 0.55 2.96
N VAL A 110 -36.99 1.82 2.60
CA VAL A 110 -35.92 2.81 2.47
C VAL A 110 -35.52 3.30 3.85
N GLN A 111 -34.26 3.09 4.20
CA GLN A 111 -33.67 3.60 5.43
C GLN A 111 -32.81 4.82 5.09
N THR A 112 -32.94 5.90 5.88
CA THR A 112 -32.11 7.10 5.76
C THR A 112 -30.96 7.10 6.75
N VAL A 113 -31.17 6.48 7.92
CA VAL A 113 -30.17 6.31 8.98
C VAL A 113 -30.32 4.92 9.58
N VAL A 114 -29.20 4.24 9.80
CA VAL A 114 -29.12 3.03 10.63
C VAL A 114 -28.34 3.38 11.89
N PRO A 115 -28.91 3.20 13.10
CA PRO A 115 -28.22 3.53 14.34
C PRO A 115 -27.04 2.57 14.61
N PRO A 116 -26.17 2.87 15.58
CA PRO A 116 -25.13 1.95 16.01
C PRO A 116 -25.74 0.64 16.54
N GLY A 117 -25.06 -0.48 16.29
CA GLY A 117 -25.50 -1.79 16.76
C GLY A 117 -25.11 -2.94 15.82
N PRO A 118 -25.49 -4.19 16.16
CA PRO A 118 -25.10 -5.39 15.41
C PRO A 118 -25.55 -5.38 13.94
N ASP A 119 -26.68 -4.73 13.64
CA ASP A 119 -27.24 -4.64 12.30
C ASP A 119 -26.64 -3.50 11.47
N ASN A 120 -25.79 -2.66 12.05
CA ASN A 120 -25.18 -1.54 11.34
C ASN A 120 -24.10 -2.05 10.37
N PRO A 121 -24.21 -1.78 9.05
CA PRO A 121 -23.26 -2.29 8.06
C PRO A 121 -21.88 -1.64 8.13
N LEU A 122 -21.72 -0.53 8.86
CA LEU A 122 -20.41 0.03 9.18
C LEU A 122 -19.68 -0.72 10.29
N GLY A 123 -20.38 -1.56 11.06
CA GLY A 123 -19.84 -2.23 12.23
C GLY A 123 -19.46 -1.24 13.35
N PRO A 124 -18.52 -1.62 14.23
CA PRO A 124 -18.23 -0.85 15.45
C PRO A 124 -17.38 0.40 15.21
N VAL A 125 -16.73 0.55 14.05
CA VAL A 125 -15.86 1.69 13.76
C VAL A 125 -15.87 2.07 12.29
N PHE A 126 -15.66 3.36 12.02
CA PHE A 126 -15.41 3.90 10.70
C PHE A 126 -14.18 4.81 10.75
N VAL A 127 -13.13 4.44 10.03
CA VAL A 127 -11.90 5.22 9.82
C VAL A 127 -11.99 5.86 8.44
N ARG A 128 -12.30 7.15 8.40
CA ARG A 128 -12.40 7.94 7.17
C ARG A 128 -11.02 8.24 6.62
N PHE A 129 -10.86 8.10 5.31
CA PHE A 129 -9.69 8.61 4.59
C PHE A 129 -10.11 9.39 3.35
N GLY A 130 -9.30 10.37 2.97
CA GLY A 130 -9.60 11.28 1.87
C GLY A 130 -10.72 12.28 2.18
N GLU A 131 -11.22 12.94 1.14
CA GLU A 131 -12.25 13.97 1.27
C GLU A 131 -13.59 13.40 1.77
N SER A 132 -14.23 14.12 2.71
CA SER A 132 -15.50 13.67 3.31
C SER A 132 -16.62 13.43 2.29
N LYS A 133 -16.62 14.18 1.17
CA LYS A 133 -17.62 14.05 0.10
C LYS A 133 -17.58 12.69 -0.62
N LEU A 134 -16.45 11.98 -0.55
CA LEU A 134 -16.30 10.66 -1.15
C LEU A 134 -16.99 9.56 -0.31
N GLY A 135 -17.25 9.83 0.97
CA GLY A 135 -17.84 8.84 1.89
C GLY A 135 -16.95 7.61 2.12
N LEU A 136 -15.66 7.67 1.80
CA LEU A 136 -14.73 6.56 1.87
C LEU A 136 -14.18 6.35 3.28
N GLY A 137 -13.95 5.09 3.61
CA GLY A 137 -13.33 4.72 4.86
C GLY A 137 -13.09 3.22 4.98
N PHE A 138 -12.23 2.87 5.92
CA PHE A 138 -12.09 1.52 6.46
C PHE A 138 -13.12 1.33 7.56
N HIS A 139 -13.88 0.24 7.53
CA HIS A 139 -14.93 0.03 8.52
C HIS A 139 -15.16 -1.45 8.81
N GLY A 140 -15.82 -1.75 9.92
CA GLY A 140 -16.25 -3.11 10.26
C GLY A 140 -17.39 -3.58 9.37
N THR A 141 -18.09 -4.65 9.75
CA THR A 141 -19.26 -5.11 9.00
C THR A 141 -20.17 -5.98 9.85
N ASN A 142 -21.47 -5.91 9.56
CA ASN A 142 -22.46 -6.89 10.03
C ASN A 142 -22.49 -8.17 9.15
N ALA A 143 -21.68 -8.25 8.09
CA ALA A 143 -21.61 -9.38 7.17
C ALA A 143 -20.17 -9.91 7.04
N PRO A 144 -19.62 -10.56 8.08
CA PRO A 144 -18.20 -10.94 8.14
C PRO A 144 -17.76 -11.89 7.03
N ALA A 145 -18.67 -12.73 6.51
CA ALA A 145 -18.42 -13.60 5.36
C ALA A 145 -18.14 -12.85 4.05
N SER A 146 -18.39 -11.53 4.00
CA SER A 146 -18.05 -10.70 2.85
C SER A 146 -16.56 -10.33 2.77
N VAL A 147 -15.77 -10.65 3.79
CA VAL A 147 -14.33 -10.32 3.90
C VAL A 147 -13.46 -11.59 3.86
N PRO A 148 -12.48 -11.70 2.94
CA PRO A 148 -12.12 -10.72 1.90
C PRO A 148 -12.98 -10.83 0.63
N GLY A 149 -12.98 -9.80 -0.24
CA GLY A 149 -13.60 -9.90 -1.56
C GLY A 149 -13.92 -8.58 -2.27
N PHE A 150 -14.68 -8.66 -3.38
CA PHE A 150 -15.13 -7.50 -4.16
C PHE A 150 -16.64 -7.39 -4.05
N ARG A 151 -17.12 -6.68 -3.03
CA ARG A 151 -18.53 -6.72 -2.58
C ARG A 151 -19.08 -5.37 -2.12
N SER A 152 -18.24 -4.38 -1.88
CA SER A 152 -18.68 -3.10 -1.34
C SER A 152 -19.11 -2.13 -2.44
N HIS A 153 -19.73 -1.03 -2.01
CA HIS A 153 -20.08 0.12 -2.85
C HIS A 153 -18.98 1.20 -2.85
N GLY A 154 -17.72 0.82 -2.63
CA GLY A 154 -16.56 1.72 -2.69
C GLY A 154 -15.74 1.76 -1.39
N CYS A 155 -16.40 1.71 -0.23
CA CYS A 155 -15.72 1.66 1.07
C CYS A 155 -14.99 0.33 1.30
N VAL A 156 -14.08 0.30 2.27
CA VAL A 156 -13.23 -0.87 2.55
C VAL A 156 -13.73 -1.55 3.83
N ARG A 157 -14.21 -2.78 3.70
CA ARG A 157 -14.74 -3.58 4.83
C ARG A 157 -13.65 -4.45 5.43
N LEU A 158 -13.57 -4.46 6.75
CA LEU A 158 -12.75 -5.34 7.56
C LEU A 158 -13.67 -6.20 8.43
N ARG A 159 -13.15 -7.31 8.95
CA ARG A 159 -13.79 -7.99 10.09
C ARG A 159 -13.77 -7.05 11.29
N ASN A 160 -14.72 -7.18 12.20
CA ASN A 160 -14.89 -6.20 13.28
C ASN A 160 -13.64 -6.09 14.19
N ASP A 161 -13.01 -7.21 14.52
CA ASP A 161 -11.79 -7.21 15.33
C ASP A 161 -10.62 -6.51 14.62
N ASP A 162 -10.47 -6.77 13.31
CA ASP A 162 -9.48 -6.11 12.46
C ASP A 162 -9.73 -4.60 12.34
N ALA A 163 -10.99 -4.21 12.16
CA ALA A 163 -11.41 -2.81 12.09
C ALA A 163 -11.11 -2.06 13.40
N LEU A 164 -11.47 -2.67 14.54
CA LEU A 164 -11.20 -2.13 15.86
C LEU A 164 -9.71 -2.00 16.13
N ALA A 165 -8.93 -3.02 15.77
CA ALA A 165 -7.50 -2.98 15.92
C ALA A 165 -6.86 -1.90 15.04
N LEU A 166 -7.31 -1.76 13.78
CA LEU A 166 -6.89 -0.67 12.91
C LEU A 166 -7.19 0.69 13.54
N ALA A 167 -8.44 0.91 13.99
CA ALA A 167 -8.88 2.17 14.59
C ALA A 167 -8.17 2.52 15.91
N ASN A 168 -7.68 1.51 16.65
CA ASN A 168 -6.88 1.70 17.86
C ASN A 168 -5.42 2.02 17.55
N THR A 169 -4.92 1.57 16.40
CA THR A 169 -3.57 1.89 15.97
C THR A 169 -3.54 3.25 15.32
N VAL A 170 -4.28 3.50 14.24
CA VAL A 170 -4.13 4.67 13.36
C VAL A 170 -4.58 6.01 13.97
N SER A 171 -4.21 7.13 13.34
CA SER A 171 -4.60 8.48 13.76
C SER A 171 -4.84 9.39 12.54
N ARG A 172 -5.52 10.50 12.76
CA ARG A 172 -5.70 11.53 11.73
C ARG A 172 -4.33 12.01 11.24
N GLY A 173 -4.19 12.11 9.92
CA GLY A 173 -2.95 12.50 9.24
C GLY A 173 -2.05 11.32 8.83
N ASP A 174 -2.35 10.09 9.25
CA ASP A 174 -1.66 8.92 8.72
C ASP A 174 -1.93 8.78 7.21
N ALA A 175 -0.87 8.48 6.45
CA ALA A 175 -0.94 8.35 5.01
C ALA A 175 -1.67 7.08 4.59
N VAL A 176 -2.38 7.14 3.46
CA VAL A 176 -3.09 6.02 2.83
C VAL A 176 -2.81 6.02 1.33
N THR A 177 -2.20 4.96 0.82
CA THR A 177 -2.05 4.72 -0.62
C THR A 177 -2.99 3.61 -1.07
N VAL A 178 -3.83 3.88 -2.05
CA VAL A 178 -4.67 2.88 -2.72
C VAL A 178 -4.08 2.59 -4.09
N ALA A 179 -3.59 1.36 -4.27
CA ALA A 179 -2.93 0.88 -5.48
C ALA A 179 -3.75 -0.21 -6.19
N TYR A 180 -3.53 -0.32 -7.50
CA TYR A 180 -4.06 -1.40 -8.33
C TYR A 180 -2.90 -2.11 -9.03
N GLN A 181 -2.26 -3.06 -8.34
CA GLN A 181 -1.17 -3.87 -8.89
C GLN A 181 -1.59 -5.32 -8.99
N THR A 182 -1.74 -5.82 -10.22
CA THR A 182 -2.10 -7.22 -10.49
C THR A 182 -0.90 -8.14 -10.59
N ILE A 183 0.31 -7.61 -10.71
CA ILE A 183 1.55 -8.38 -10.73
C ILE A 183 2.47 -7.82 -9.66
N LEU A 184 2.93 -8.70 -8.77
CA LEU A 184 3.88 -8.36 -7.71
C LEU A 184 5.15 -9.19 -7.91
N LEU A 185 6.29 -8.51 -7.80
CA LEU A 185 7.62 -9.12 -7.71
C LEU A 185 8.17 -8.85 -6.32
N ASN A 186 8.58 -9.91 -5.62
CA ASN A 186 9.12 -9.83 -4.28
C ASN A 186 10.37 -10.69 -4.15
N GLU A 187 11.31 -10.26 -3.31
CA GLU A 187 12.45 -11.05 -2.89
C GLU A 187 12.23 -11.57 -1.47
N ASP A 188 12.60 -12.82 -1.23
CA ASP A 188 12.63 -13.39 0.13
C ASP A 188 14.01 -13.22 0.79
N GLU A 189 14.15 -13.62 2.05
CA GLU A 189 15.42 -13.49 2.79
C GLU A 189 16.55 -14.37 2.24
N ALA A 190 16.23 -15.36 1.40
CA ALA A 190 17.20 -16.18 0.68
C ALA A 190 17.61 -15.56 -0.66
N GLY A 191 17.16 -14.33 -0.96
CA GLY A 191 17.43 -13.63 -2.21
C GLY A 191 16.77 -14.27 -3.43
N GLN A 192 15.72 -15.07 -3.24
CA GLN A 192 14.97 -15.68 -4.33
C GLN A 192 13.86 -14.75 -4.81
N LEU A 193 13.63 -14.73 -6.13
CA LEU A 193 12.60 -13.92 -6.75
C LEU A 193 11.27 -14.69 -6.83
N TRP A 194 10.23 -14.06 -6.32
CA TRP A 194 8.86 -14.54 -6.27
C TRP A 194 7.96 -13.67 -7.14
N LEU A 195 7.14 -14.32 -7.95
CA LEU A 195 6.12 -13.69 -8.78
C LEU A 195 4.74 -14.05 -8.24
N THR A 196 3.91 -13.04 -7.98
CA THR A 196 2.50 -13.24 -7.63
C THR A 196 1.61 -12.51 -8.62
N VAL A 197 0.66 -13.22 -9.23
CA VAL A 197 -0.25 -12.64 -10.22
C VAL A 197 -1.70 -12.79 -9.75
N TYR A 198 -2.40 -11.66 -9.66
CA TYR A 198 -3.80 -11.57 -9.27
C TYR A 198 -4.73 -11.42 -10.48
N ARG A 199 -5.99 -11.81 -10.29
CA ARG A 199 -7.04 -11.55 -11.28
C ARG A 199 -7.27 -10.05 -11.41
N ASN A 200 -7.43 -9.61 -12.65
CA ASN A 200 -7.81 -8.26 -13.00
C ASN A 200 -9.33 -8.08 -12.85
N HIS A 201 -9.80 -7.88 -11.62
CA HIS A 201 -11.24 -7.83 -11.30
C HIS A 201 -11.97 -6.66 -11.95
N TYR A 202 -11.27 -5.56 -12.24
CA TYR A 202 -11.85 -4.38 -12.87
C TYR A 202 -11.64 -4.32 -14.38
N LYS A 203 -10.93 -5.29 -14.97
CA LYS A 203 -10.61 -5.34 -16.41
C LYS A 203 -9.94 -4.05 -16.91
N GLN A 204 -9.10 -3.46 -16.07
CA GLN A 204 -8.32 -2.27 -16.38
C GLN A 204 -6.95 -2.66 -16.93
N ASP A 205 -6.27 -1.76 -17.64
CA ASP A 205 -4.90 -2.02 -18.08
C ASP A 205 -3.98 -2.21 -16.87
N ASP A 206 -3.14 -3.25 -16.92
CA ASP A 206 -2.14 -3.49 -15.89
C ASP A 206 -0.88 -2.69 -16.24
N PRO A 207 -0.56 -1.61 -15.50
CA PRO A 207 0.60 -0.77 -15.81
C PRO A 207 1.93 -1.53 -15.68
N SER A 208 1.94 -2.69 -15.02
CA SER A 208 3.13 -3.50 -14.78
C SER A 208 3.49 -4.44 -15.94
N MET A 209 2.50 -4.79 -16.77
CA MET A 209 2.68 -5.78 -17.85
C MET A 209 3.77 -5.39 -18.87
N PRO A 210 3.84 -4.14 -19.38
CA PRO A 210 4.84 -3.76 -20.38
C PRO A 210 6.29 -3.89 -19.88
N TYR A 211 6.51 -3.77 -18.56
CA TYR A 211 7.84 -3.70 -17.96
C TYR A 211 8.32 -5.04 -17.38
N LEU A 212 7.46 -6.06 -17.32
CA LEU A 212 7.77 -7.33 -16.67
C LEU A 212 8.97 -8.03 -17.29
N ALA A 213 8.99 -8.17 -18.62
CA ALA A 213 10.09 -8.87 -19.29
C ALA A 213 11.45 -8.18 -19.02
N ASP A 214 11.51 -6.86 -19.20
CA ASP A 214 12.74 -6.09 -18.98
C ASP A 214 13.20 -6.13 -17.52
N THR A 215 12.25 -6.07 -16.58
CA THR A 215 12.53 -6.16 -15.14
C THR A 215 13.10 -7.54 -14.76
N LEU A 216 12.51 -8.62 -15.27
CA LEU A 216 13.00 -9.97 -15.03
C LEU A 216 14.39 -10.19 -15.64
N LEU A 217 14.63 -9.65 -16.85
CA LEU A 217 15.95 -9.72 -17.50
C LEU A 217 17.00 -8.91 -16.73
N ALA A 218 16.65 -7.72 -16.26
CA ALA A 218 17.54 -6.87 -15.45
C ALA A 218 17.90 -7.58 -14.13
N TRP A 219 16.90 -8.15 -13.44
CA TRP A 219 17.12 -8.91 -12.22
C TRP A 219 18.05 -10.12 -12.46
N GLN A 220 17.79 -10.92 -13.49
CA GLN A 220 18.63 -12.06 -13.85
C GLN A 220 20.09 -11.66 -14.11
N ARG A 221 20.32 -10.53 -14.80
CA ARG A 221 21.67 -10.01 -15.06
C ARG A 221 22.34 -9.50 -13.78
N GLN A 222 21.61 -8.82 -12.91
CA GLN A 222 22.18 -8.29 -11.67
C GLN A 222 22.57 -9.41 -10.71
N HIS A 223 21.71 -10.43 -10.55
CA HIS A 223 21.92 -11.50 -9.57
C HIS A 223 22.66 -12.71 -10.13
N GLN A 224 22.86 -12.79 -11.46
CA GLN A 224 23.47 -13.95 -12.14
C GLN A 224 22.73 -15.27 -11.84
N ILE A 225 21.41 -15.20 -11.67
CA ILE A 225 20.53 -16.35 -11.39
C ILE A 225 19.52 -16.49 -12.52
N ALA A 226 19.50 -17.66 -13.16
CA ALA A 226 18.55 -17.98 -14.23
C ALA A 226 17.10 -18.04 -13.72
N LEU A 227 16.17 -17.50 -14.51
CA LEU A 227 14.73 -17.52 -14.22
C LEU A 227 14.01 -18.63 -14.99
N TYR A 228 13.05 -19.27 -14.33
CA TYR A 228 12.23 -20.34 -14.91
C TYR A 228 11.01 -19.77 -15.66
N GLY A 229 11.18 -19.44 -16.95
CA GLY A 229 10.15 -18.79 -17.78
C GLY A 229 8.77 -19.49 -17.79
N GLN A 230 8.73 -20.82 -17.85
CA GLN A 230 7.47 -21.56 -17.80
C GLN A 230 6.65 -21.29 -16.51
N ARG A 231 7.32 -20.98 -15.39
CA ARG A 231 6.64 -20.62 -14.14
C ARG A 231 6.01 -19.22 -14.23
N VAL A 232 6.66 -18.30 -14.93
CA VAL A 232 6.12 -16.97 -15.24
C VAL A 232 4.85 -17.10 -16.09
N ASP A 233 4.92 -17.85 -17.19
CA ASP A 233 3.77 -18.07 -18.09
C ASP A 233 2.59 -18.71 -17.35
N ASN A 234 2.86 -19.74 -16.53
CA ASN A 234 1.83 -20.40 -15.74
C ASN A 234 1.19 -19.45 -14.73
N ALA A 235 1.97 -18.63 -14.02
CA ALA A 235 1.44 -17.65 -13.07
C ALA A 235 0.57 -16.59 -13.77
N LEU A 236 1.02 -16.06 -14.92
CA LEU A 236 0.29 -15.11 -15.74
C LEU A 236 -1.03 -15.67 -16.30
N LYS A 237 -1.06 -16.98 -16.59
CA LYS A 237 -2.27 -17.69 -17.04
C LYS A 237 -3.24 -17.95 -15.89
N GLN A 238 -2.75 -18.41 -14.74
CA GLN A 238 -3.60 -18.82 -13.62
C GLN A 238 -4.17 -17.63 -12.83
N ARG A 239 -3.36 -16.60 -12.60
CA ARG A 239 -3.74 -15.36 -11.89
C ARG A 239 -4.46 -15.61 -10.56
N ASN A 240 -4.04 -16.63 -9.82
CA ASN A 240 -4.73 -17.10 -8.61
C ASN A 240 -4.24 -16.41 -7.32
N GLY A 241 -3.24 -15.53 -7.41
CA GLY A 241 -2.66 -14.84 -6.25
C GLY A 241 -1.71 -15.71 -5.41
N THR A 242 -1.33 -16.90 -5.90
CA THR A 242 -0.33 -17.73 -5.23
C THR A 242 1.08 -17.26 -5.58
N PRO A 243 1.96 -17.03 -4.58
CA PRO A 243 3.37 -16.72 -4.85
C PRO A 243 4.06 -17.91 -5.51
N VAL A 244 4.78 -17.65 -6.61
CA VAL A 244 5.55 -18.66 -7.34
C VAL A 244 7.00 -18.24 -7.37
N CYS A 245 7.89 -19.06 -6.82
CA CYS A 245 9.32 -18.79 -6.93
C CYS A 245 9.80 -19.03 -8.38
N ILE A 246 10.27 -17.97 -9.02
CA ILE A 246 10.73 -17.99 -10.42
C ILE A 246 12.25 -18.11 -10.55
N SER A 247 13.00 -18.02 -9.45
CA SER A 247 14.45 -18.28 -9.40
C SER A 247 14.84 -19.59 -8.71
N CYS A 248 13.95 -20.19 -7.91
CA CYS A 248 14.25 -21.38 -7.10
C CYS A 248 14.45 -22.63 -7.96
N LYS A 249 15.44 -23.46 -7.62
CA LYS A 249 15.65 -24.76 -8.29
C LYS A 249 14.40 -25.66 -8.24
N SER A 250 13.75 -25.73 -7.08
CA SER A 250 12.51 -26.49 -6.89
C SER A 250 11.27 -25.62 -7.15
N ALA A 251 10.27 -26.17 -7.85
CA ALA A 251 8.97 -25.53 -8.05
C ALA A 251 8.08 -25.57 -6.79
N LYS A 252 8.44 -26.38 -5.78
CA LYS A 252 7.73 -26.51 -4.50
C LYS A 252 8.42 -25.74 -3.36
N ALA A 253 9.36 -24.86 -3.69
CA ALA A 253 10.02 -24.02 -2.70
C ALA A 253 8.98 -23.25 -1.87
N GLN A 254 9.30 -23.03 -0.60
CA GLN A 254 8.54 -22.18 0.30
C GLN A 254 9.26 -20.85 0.46
N VAL A 255 8.52 -19.80 0.77
CA VAL A 255 9.07 -18.47 1.04
C VAL A 255 10.00 -18.56 2.24
N SER A 256 11.21 -18.00 2.13
CA SER A 256 12.13 -17.88 3.24
C SER A 256 11.96 -16.52 3.93
N GLY A 257 11.28 -16.49 5.08
CA GLY A 257 11.14 -15.26 5.87
C GLY A 257 10.23 -14.22 5.22
N ALA A 258 10.61 -12.94 5.31
CA ALA A 258 9.79 -11.84 4.80
C ALA A 258 9.91 -11.63 3.27
N LEU A 259 8.80 -11.30 2.61
CA LEU A 259 8.78 -10.87 1.21
C LEU A 259 8.92 -9.34 1.10
N SER A 260 10.03 -8.89 0.51
CA SER A 260 10.29 -7.48 0.22
C SER A 260 9.92 -7.16 -1.23
N PRO A 261 9.16 -6.08 -1.51
CA PRO A 261 8.79 -5.74 -2.88
C PRO A 261 10.01 -5.28 -3.68
N LEU A 262 10.16 -5.79 -4.90
CA LEU A 262 11.14 -5.28 -5.84
C LEU A 262 10.67 -3.90 -6.34
N PRO A 263 11.48 -2.83 -6.22
CA PRO A 263 11.09 -1.50 -6.69
C PRO A 263 11.31 -1.41 -8.21
N TRP A 264 10.24 -1.61 -8.98
CA TRP A 264 10.25 -1.67 -10.45
C TRP A 264 9.27 -0.67 -11.07
N LEU A 265 8.12 -0.47 -10.44
CA LEU A 265 7.12 0.56 -10.76
C LEU A 265 7.45 1.89 -10.07
N SER A 266 7.81 1.86 -8.80
CA SER A 266 8.11 3.04 -7.99
C SER A 266 9.38 3.78 -8.39
N ARG A 267 10.29 3.12 -9.11
CA ARG A 267 11.47 3.75 -9.72
C ARG A 267 11.12 4.57 -10.96
N MET A 268 10.01 4.24 -11.63
CA MET A 268 9.58 4.93 -12.85
C MET A 268 8.80 6.22 -12.55
N SER A 269 8.29 6.38 -11.34
CA SER A 269 7.59 7.59 -10.88
C SER A 269 8.52 8.63 -10.23
N LEU A 270 9.82 8.35 -10.12
CA LEU A 270 10.80 9.37 -9.73
C LEU A 270 10.95 10.38 -10.87
N PRO A 271 10.98 11.71 -10.59
CA PRO A 271 11.42 12.67 -11.58
C PRO A 271 12.80 12.25 -12.05
N GLN A 272 12.97 12.00 -13.35
CA GLN A 272 14.30 11.80 -13.90
C GLN A 272 15.13 13.04 -13.54
N PRO A 273 16.41 12.91 -13.13
CA PRO A 273 17.29 14.06 -13.06
C PRO A 273 17.19 14.78 -14.40
N LEU A 274 16.87 16.07 -14.38
CA LEU A 274 16.90 16.88 -15.59
C LEU A 274 18.25 16.62 -16.27
N PRO A 275 18.28 16.33 -17.59
CA PRO A 275 19.54 16.18 -18.28
C PRO A 275 20.37 17.42 -17.97
N ALA A 276 21.63 17.20 -17.57
CA ALA A 276 22.58 18.29 -17.40
C ALA A 276 22.47 19.15 -18.67
N THR A 277 22.05 20.40 -18.50
CA THR A 277 22.03 21.33 -19.60
C THR A 277 23.48 21.46 -20.02
N ASP A 278 23.78 21.03 -21.24
CA ASP A 278 25.07 21.24 -21.89
C ASP A 278 25.27 22.76 -22.00
N GLU A 279 25.83 23.34 -20.95
CA GLU A 279 26.44 24.65 -21.01
C GLU A 279 27.71 24.49 -21.86
N GLN A 280 27.53 24.59 -23.18
CA GLN A 280 28.43 25.22 -24.18
C GLN A 280 28.20 24.64 -25.57
N ALA A 281 27.16 25.14 -26.25
CA ALA A 281 27.22 25.25 -27.72
C ALA A 281 27.92 26.58 -28.07
N PRO A 282 28.89 26.61 -29.01
CA PRO A 282 29.55 27.85 -29.43
C PRO A 282 28.53 28.82 -30.02
N ARG A 283 28.50 30.07 -29.52
CA ARG A 283 27.66 31.12 -30.11
C ARG A 283 28.17 31.43 -31.52
N GLU A 284 27.31 31.30 -32.52
CA GLU A 284 27.58 31.82 -33.87
C GLU A 284 27.88 33.33 -33.80
N PRO A 285 28.88 33.82 -34.55
CA PRO A 285 29.13 35.25 -34.63
C PRO A 285 27.98 35.93 -35.38
N GLY A 286 27.29 36.85 -34.70
CA GLY A 286 26.23 37.66 -35.28
C GLY A 286 26.72 38.59 -36.40
N PRO A 287 25.81 39.07 -37.27
CA PRO A 287 26.15 39.85 -38.45
C PRO A 287 26.77 41.22 -38.09
N PRO A 288 27.65 41.77 -38.95
CA PRO A 288 28.36 43.00 -38.68
C PRO A 288 27.42 44.21 -38.61
N VAL A 289 27.57 44.99 -37.54
CA VAL A 289 26.82 46.24 -37.30
C VAL A 289 27.33 47.34 -38.23
N SER A 290 26.45 47.90 -39.05
CA SER A 290 26.76 49.06 -39.88
C SER A 290 26.83 50.34 -39.02
N GLN A 291 27.97 51.02 -39.07
CA GLN A 291 28.14 52.32 -38.43
C GLN A 291 27.40 53.39 -39.23
N ARG A 292 26.43 54.06 -38.61
CA ARG A 292 25.97 55.39 -39.04
C ARG A 292 26.33 56.43 -37.99
N ALA A 293 26.96 57.47 -38.50
CA ALA A 293 27.67 58.50 -37.78
C ALA A 293 26.75 59.42 -36.95
N ARG A 294 27.34 59.90 -35.86
CA ARG A 294 26.85 60.96 -34.98
C ARG A 294 26.74 62.28 -35.74
N ALA A 295 25.62 62.98 -35.59
CA ALA A 295 25.55 64.42 -35.74
C ALA A 295 25.18 65.02 -34.37
N ALA A 296 26.09 65.81 -33.83
CA ALA A 296 25.93 66.54 -32.59
C ALA A 296 24.99 67.74 -32.78
N HIS A 297 24.12 68.00 -31.81
CA HIS A 297 23.62 69.35 -31.57
C HIS A 297 23.75 69.74 -30.10
N ARG A 298 24.29 70.95 -29.94
CA ARG A 298 24.72 71.65 -28.74
C ARG A 298 23.56 72.46 -28.17
N THR A 299 23.50 72.50 -26.85
CA THR A 299 23.16 73.61 -25.93
C THR A 299 22.20 74.72 -26.39
N GLY A 300 21.18 74.94 -25.55
CA GLY A 300 20.41 76.16 -25.36
C GLY A 300 19.50 75.97 -24.16
#